data_AF-A0A9D4R3A2-F1
#
_entry.id   AF-A0A9D4R3A2-F1
#
_cell.length_a   1.000
_cell.length_b   1.000
_cell.length_c   1.000
_cell.angle_alpha   90.00
_cell.angle_beta   90.00
_cell.angle_gamma   90.00
#
_symmetry.space_group_name_H-M   'P 1'
#
loop_
_entity.id
_entity.type
_entity.pdbx_description
1 polymer ?
#
loop_
_entity_poly.entity_id
_entity_poly.type
_entity_poly.pdbx_seq_one_letter_code
_entity_poly.pdbx_strand_id
1 'polypeptide(L)'
;MANSSAHTFHQPNELYAASLKNESSRLSDDSDDEDMVRPAFSTAARVDKRKFADMDDEKSPSKMQKIHLSTAYTGRTNDTGAVKMMKKHEPQDQTDGAKESGDGASGAIGGAYSTAAEKMMSKMGYKAGTGLGKHAQGRVDPVEASMQRGRRGLGLNIKGLEPNMFLEWSMESDPVTIDETVDWLPSCKDPVPSLDQLRSWMKIGPKKHTLDDEDSFCSEGTLQNVLASKSIFDSLEPEEMRKARTRSNPYETIRGAFFLNRAAMKMANMDAVLNFMFTKPKHPDGKPMLGHNDLLYFADVCAGPGGFSEYVLWRSKSEAKGFGMTLKGECDFKLEDFFAGPPEMFEPHYGVGGANGNGDIFNADNQ
;
A
#
# COMPACT_ATOMS: atom_id res chain seq x y z
N MET A 1 -0.62 14.86 66.36
CA MET A 1 0.07 15.65 65.30
C MET A 1 1.12 14.73 64.69
N ALA A 2 1.15 14.33 63.43
CA ALA A 2 0.22 14.38 62.31
C ALA A 2 0.48 13.10 61.46
N ASN A 3 -0.56 12.54 60.85
CA ASN A 3 -0.54 11.33 60.04
C ASN A 3 0.23 11.53 58.72
N SER A 4 1.03 10.53 58.34
CA SER A 4 1.61 10.38 57.00
C SER A 4 0.77 9.37 56.23
N SER A 5 0.09 9.83 55.17
CA SER A 5 -0.73 8.98 54.29
C SER A 5 0.12 8.52 53.10
N ALA A 6 0.30 7.20 53.00
CA ALA A 6 0.80 6.55 51.79
C ALA A 6 -0.29 6.61 50.70
N HIS A 7 0.05 7.16 49.53
CA HIS A 7 -0.79 7.06 48.33
C HIS A 7 -0.30 5.89 47.48
N THR A 8 -1.05 4.80 47.53
CA THR A 8 -0.99 3.65 46.63
C THR A 8 -1.36 4.07 45.20
N PHE A 9 -0.48 3.77 44.25
CA PHE A 9 -0.73 3.85 42.81
C PHE A 9 -1.82 2.83 42.42
N HIS A 10 -2.97 3.30 41.94
CA HIS A 10 -3.94 2.47 41.24
C HIS A 10 -3.64 2.50 39.73
N GLN A 11 -3.43 1.32 39.14
CA GLN A 11 -3.31 1.11 37.69
C GLN A 11 -4.64 1.39 36.97
N PRO A 12 -4.64 2.02 35.78
CA PRO A 12 -5.74 1.92 34.83
C PRO A 12 -5.38 0.95 33.69
N ASN A 13 -5.66 -0.34 33.86
CA ASN A 13 -5.16 -1.41 32.96
C ASN A 13 -6.18 -1.98 31.96
N GLU A 14 -7.36 -1.36 31.78
CA GLU A 14 -8.38 -1.90 30.85
C GLU A 14 -8.50 -1.12 29.53
N LEU A 15 -8.25 0.19 29.54
CA LEU A 15 -8.33 1.02 28.33
C LEU A 15 -7.11 0.86 27.39
N TYR A 16 -5.94 0.51 27.94
CA TYR A 16 -4.72 0.30 27.17
C TYR A 16 -4.76 -1.03 26.38
N ALA A 17 -5.30 -2.09 27.00
CA ALA A 17 -5.52 -3.37 26.34
C ALA A 17 -6.53 -3.28 25.19
N ALA A 18 -7.54 -2.41 25.30
CA ALA A 18 -8.50 -2.16 24.22
C ALA A 18 -7.89 -1.39 23.03
N SER A 19 -6.97 -0.46 23.29
CA SER A 19 -6.22 0.26 22.25
C SER A 19 -5.30 -0.67 21.46
N LEU A 20 -4.59 -1.57 22.15
CA LEU A 20 -3.72 -2.57 21.52
C LEU A 20 -4.50 -3.57 20.67
N LYS A 21 -5.72 -3.96 21.07
CA LYS A 21 -6.59 -4.81 20.24
C LYS A 21 -7.02 -4.12 18.93
N ASN A 22 -7.27 -2.81 18.97
CA ASN A 22 -7.70 -2.04 17.80
C ASN A 22 -6.54 -1.71 16.84
N GLU A 23 -5.32 -1.58 17.36
CA GLU A 23 -4.09 -1.47 16.55
C GLU A 23 -3.61 -2.81 16.01
N SER A 24 -3.73 -3.90 16.79
CA SER A 24 -3.48 -5.27 16.35
C SER A 24 -4.35 -5.65 15.15
N SER A 25 -5.63 -5.28 15.14
CA SER A 25 -6.51 -5.49 13.97
C SER A 25 -6.15 -4.65 12.73
N ARG A 26 -5.33 -3.61 12.88
CA ARG A 26 -4.81 -2.79 11.77
C ARG A 26 -3.43 -3.25 11.29
N LEU A 27 -2.66 -3.92 12.16
CA LEU A 27 -1.35 -4.52 11.83
C LEU A 27 -1.49 -5.95 11.29
N SER A 28 -2.58 -6.67 11.60
CA SER A 28 -2.93 -7.97 11.02
C SER A 28 -3.30 -7.90 9.53
N ASP A 29 -3.52 -6.71 8.97
CA ASP A 29 -3.80 -6.50 7.54
C ASP A 29 -2.58 -6.83 6.61
N ASP A 30 -1.39 -7.06 7.18
CA ASP A 30 -0.20 -7.56 6.48
C ASP A 30 -0.07 -9.11 6.53
N SER A 31 -0.88 -9.82 7.34
CA SER A 31 -0.78 -11.28 7.57
C SER A 31 -1.90 -12.16 6.97
N ASP A 32 -3.02 -11.58 6.50
CA ASP A 32 -4.19 -12.36 6.10
C ASP A 32 -4.19 -12.79 4.62
N ASP A 33 -3.11 -13.45 4.17
CA ASP A 33 -3.00 -14.08 2.84
C ASP A 33 -3.26 -15.62 2.87
N GLU A 34 -3.75 -16.16 4.00
CA GLU A 34 -3.82 -17.62 4.26
C GLU A 34 -4.89 -18.41 3.47
N ASP A 35 -5.85 -17.80 2.75
CA ASP A 35 -6.97 -18.56 2.15
C ASP A 35 -7.09 -18.51 0.61
N MET A 36 -5.96 -18.50 -0.10
CA MET A 36 -5.93 -18.79 -1.53
C MET A 36 -5.03 -19.99 -1.81
N VAL A 37 -5.63 -21.19 -1.84
CA VAL A 37 -5.03 -22.43 -2.33
C VAL A 37 -4.32 -22.16 -3.66
N ARG A 38 -2.99 -22.09 -3.62
CA ARG A 38 -2.17 -21.95 -4.83
C ARG A 38 -2.24 -23.28 -5.59
N PRO A 39 -2.51 -23.28 -6.92
CA PRO A 39 -2.47 -24.51 -7.68
C PRO A 39 -1.05 -25.07 -7.63
N ALA A 40 -0.94 -26.34 -7.22
CA ALA A 40 0.32 -27.06 -7.20
C ALA A 40 0.97 -26.98 -8.58
N PHE A 41 2.11 -26.29 -8.69
CA PHE A 41 2.96 -26.42 -9.85
C PHE A 41 3.44 -27.87 -9.90
N SER A 42 3.00 -28.57 -10.94
CA SER A 42 3.33 -29.96 -11.22
C SER A 42 4.84 -30.20 -11.15
N THR A 43 5.23 -31.18 -10.33
CA THR A 43 6.50 -31.92 -10.34
C THR A 43 7.47 -31.56 -11.47
N ALA A 44 8.42 -30.68 -11.18
CA ALA A 44 9.63 -30.53 -12.00
C ALA A 44 10.60 -31.66 -11.66
N ALA A 45 11.03 -32.38 -12.70
CA ALA A 45 11.87 -33.55 -12.63
C ALA A 45 13.19 -33.33 -11.88
N ARG A 46 13.65 -34.38 -11.20
CA ARG A 46 14.98 -34.50 -10.56
C ARG A 46 16.07 -34.08 -11.55
N VAL A 47 16.75 -32.98 -11.27
CA VAL A 47 18.05 -32.66 -11.89
C VAL A 47 19.16 -33.18 -10.98
N ASP A 48 20.00 -34.01 -11.57
CA ASP A 48 21.01 -34.84 -10.93
C ASP A 48 22.16 -34.00 -10.36
N LYS A 49 22.48 -34.19 -9.07
CA LYS A 49 23.64 -33.59 -8.41
C LYS A 49 24.90 -34.27 -8.91
N ARG A 50 25.60 -33.67 -9.89
CA ARG A 50 27.03 -33.91 -10.15
C ARG A 50 27.56 -32.87 -11.15
N LYS A 51 28.28 -31.87 -10.62
CA LYS A 51 29.39 -31.07 -11.21
C LYS A 51 29.35 -29.64 -10.66
N PHE A 52 30.04 -29.43 -9.54
CA PHE A 52 30.66 -28.15 -9.23
C PHE A 52 32.04 -28.48 -8.70
N ALA A 53 33.01 -28.50 -9.61
CA ALA A 53 34.42 -28.44 -9.33
C ALA A 53 34.99 -27.39 -10.28
N ASP A 54 35.73 -26.46 -9.69
CA ASP A 54 36.60 -25.44 -10.27
C ASP A 54 35.94 -24.32 -11.09
N MET A 55 35.96 -23.12 -10.53
CA MET A 55 36.28 -21.89 -11.27
C MET A 55 36.52 -20.72 -10.30
N ASP A 56 37.80 -20.39 -10.10
CA ASP A 56 38.27 -19.13 -9.54
C ASP A 56 38.15 -17.98 -10.54
N ASP A 57 37.95 -16.79 -9.96
CA ASP A 57 38.30 -15.43 -10.35
C ASP A 57 37.83 -14.74 -11.65
N GLU A 58 37.42 -13.49 -11.42
CA GLU A 58 37.30 -12.34 -12.32
C GLU A 58 36.50 -12.50 -13.62
N LYS A 59 35.25 -11.99 -13.58
CA LYS A 59 34.71 -11.00 -14.55
C LYS A 59 33.25 -10.67 -14.25
N SER A 60 32.95 -9.39 -14.08
CA SER A 60 31.59 -8.85 -14.13
C SER A 60 30.90 -9.20 -15.46
N PRO A 61 29.63 -9.64 -15.48
CA PRO A 61 28.86 -9.69 -16.71
C PRO A 61 27.87 -8.52 -16.76
N SER A 62 28.27 -7.48 -17.49
CA SER A 62 27.35 -6.57 -18.15
C SER A 62 26.64 -7.29 -19.31
N LYS A 63 25.30 -7.41 -19.23
CA LYS A 63 24.29 -7.63 -20.29
C LYS A 63 23.28 -8.70 -19.88
N MET A 64 22.13 -8.26 -19.35
CA MET A 64 20.94 -9.10 -19.30
C MET A 64 20.30 -9.15 -20.69
N GLN A 65 20.31 -10.34 -21.29
CA GLN A 65 19.48 -10.66 -22.46
C GLN A 65 18.00 -10.53 -22.09
N LYS A 66 17.25 -9.79 -22.91
CA LYS A 66 15.80 -9.68 -22.81
C LYS A 66 15.17 -11.06 -23.05
N ILE A 67 14.64 -11.67 -22.00
CA ILE A 67 13.72 -12.79 -22.14
C ILE A 67 12.32 -12.19 -22.29
N HIS A 68 11.82 -12.15 -23.53
CA HIS A 68 10.41 -11.89 -23.82
C HIS A 68 9.60 -13.09 -23.37
N LEU A 69 8.81 -12.95 -22.30
CA LEU A 69 7.78 -13.92 -21.95
C LEU A 69 6.44 -13.44 -22.51
N SER A 70 6.18 -13.81 -23.77
CA SER A 70 4.85 -13.66 -24.36
C SER A 70 3.91 -14.72 -23.77
N THR A 71 3.05 -14.33 -22.84
CA THR A 71 1.91 -15.18 -22.47
C THR A 71 0.75 -14.87 -23.41
N ALA A 72 0.59 -15.72 -24.42
CA ALA A 72 -0.58 -15.75 -25.27
C ALA A 72 -1.76 -16.34 -24.49
N TYR A 73 -2.79 -15.52 -24.24
CA TYR A 73 -4.11 -16.03 -23.86
C TYR A 73 -4.79 -16.60 -25.11
N THR A 74 -4.91 -17.93 -25.17
CA THR A 74 -5.74 -18.62 -26.16
C THR A 74 -7.19 -18.61 -25.70
N GLY A 75 -7.91 -17.55 -26.07
CA GLY A 75 -9.37 -17.49 -25.96
C GLY A 75 -10.01 -18.33 -27.06
N ARG A 76 -10.65 -19.43 -26.67
CA ARG A 76 -11.46 -20.31 -27.54
C ARG A 76 -12.67 -19.52 -28.04
N THR A 77 -12.84 -19.51 -29.35
CA THR A 77 -13.98 -18.97 -30.08
C THR A 77 -15.24 -19.80 -29.83
N ASN A 78 -16.39 -19.15 -29.82
CA ASN A 78 -17.62 -19.71 -30.36
C ASN A 78 -18.35 -18.62 -31.16
N ASP A 79 -18.80 -19.08 -32.31
CA ASP A 79 -19.20 -18.38 -33.52
C ASP A 79 -20.62 -17.82 -33.43
N THR A 80 -20.89 -16.78 -34.21
CA THR A 80 -22.01 -16.63 -35.17
C THR A 80 -22.48 -15.18 -35.31
N GLY A 81 -22.49 -14.69 -36.55
CA GLY A 81 -23.30 -13.55 -36.94
C GLY A 81 -22.59 -12.50 -37.81
N ALA A 82 -22.28 -12.87 -39.06
CA ALA A 82 -21.81 -11.94 -40.08
C ALA A 82 -22.80 -10.78 -40.33
N VAL A 83 -22.30 -9.53 -40.38
CA VAL A 83 -22.97 -8.45 -41.11
C VAL A 83 -21.94 -7.59 -41.85
N LYS A 84 -22.26 -7.38 -43.13
CA LYS A 84 -21.45 -6.75 -44.19
C LYS A 84 -21.11 -5.28 -43.93
N MET A 85 -19.88 -4.92 -44.27
CA MET A 85 -19.41 -3.54 -44.47
C MET A 85 -20.12 -2.89 -45.66
N MET A 86 -20.73 -1.72 -45.44
CA MET A 86 -21.31 -0.87 -46.48
C MET A 86 -20.45 0.40 -46.62
N LYS A 87 -19.87 0.59 -47.80
CA LYS A 87 -19.17 1.82 -48.24
C LYS A 87 -20.19 2.87 -48.69
N LYS A 88 -19.95 4.14 -48.35
CA LYS A 88 -20.22 5.42 -49.09
C LYS A 88 -20.37 6.55 -48.05
N HIS A 89 -20.03 7.82 -48.28
CA HIS A 89 -19.60 8.61 -49.44
C HIS A 89 -19.04 9.93 -48.85
N GLU A 90 -17.97 10.47 -49.41
CA GLU A 90 -17.78 11.93 -49.40
C GLU A 90 -18.66 12.57 -50.49
N PRO A 91 -19.08 13.83 -50.28
CA PRO A 91 -18.65 14.86 -51.21
C PRO A 91 -18.20 16.18 -50.56
N GLN A 92 -17.55 16.97 -51.41
CA GLN A 92 -16.74 18.17 -51.22
C GLN A 92 -17.53 19.49 -51.09
N ASP A 93 -16.97 20.39 -50.26
CA ASP A 93 -16.58 21.81 -50.48
C ASP A 93 -17.58 22.98 -50.70
N GLN A 94 -17.33 24.05 -49.91
CA GLN A 94 -17.58 25.53 -50.04
C GLN A 94 -19.00 26.05 -50.39
N THR A 95 -19.56 27.07 -49.69
CA THR A 95 -19.07 28.46 -49.60
C THR A 95 -19.61 29.25 -48.37
N ASP A 96 -18.90 30.34 -48.04
CA ASP A 96 -19.13 31.32 -46.97
C ASP A 96 -20.41 32.16 -47.05
N GLY A 97 -20.86 32.64 -45.88
CA GLY A 97 -21.81 33.74 -45.73
C GLY A 97 -22.15 34.06 -44.27
N ALA A 98 -21.36 34.93 -43.64
CA ALA A 98 -21.61 35.44 -42.30
C ALA A 98 -22.80 36.42 -42.25
N LYS A 99 -23.63 36.32 -41.20
CA LYS A 99 -24.33 37.45 -40.55
C LYS A 99 -24.82 37.06 -39.15
N GLU A 100 -24.30 37.75 -38.15
CA GLU A 100 -24.77 37.74 -36.76
C GLU A 100 -26.17 38.37 -36.62
N SER A 101 -26.97 37.88 -35.66
CA SER A 101 -27.58 38.69 -34.59
C SER A 101 -28.64 37.91 -33.78
N GLY A 102 -28.57 38.02 -32.45
CA GLY A 102 -29.78 38.15 -31.61
C GLY A 102 -30.21 36.96 -30.76
N ASP A 103 -29.74 36.98 -29.51
CA ASP A 103 -30.21 36.33 -28.28
C ASP A 103 -31.61 35.67 -28.22
N GLY A 104 -31.63 34.48 -27.60
CA GLY A 104 -32.83 33.83 -27.09
C GLY A 104 -32.67 32.33 -26.87
N ALA A 105 -31.77 31.91 -25.96
CA ALA A 105 -31.54 30.50 -25.63
C ALA A 105 -32.77 29.87 -24.94
N SER A 106 -33.75 29.47 -25.75
CA SER A 106 -34.78 28.50 -25.38
C SER A 106 -34.28 27.12 -25.83
N GLY A 107 -34.10 26.21 -24.87
CA GLY A 107 -33.51 24.89 -25.09
C GLY A 107 -34.35 24.04 -26.04
N ALA A 108 -34.02 24.08 -27.33
CA ALA A 108 -34.54 23.16 -28.31
C ALA A 108 -33.79 21.83 -28.19
N ILE A 109 -34.48 20.77 -27.76
CA ILE A 109 -34.05 19.37 -27.94
C ILE A 109 -34.20 19.05 -29.44
N GLY A 110 -33.35 19.64 -30.27
CA GLY A 110 -33.31 19.43 -31.71
C GLY A 110 -32.03 18.70 -32.06
N GLY A 111 -32.04 17.36 -31.99
CA GLY A 111 -30.89 16.58 -32.48
C GLY A 111 -30.85 15.08 -32.16
N ALA A 112 -31.68 14.56 -31.25
CA ALA A 112 -31.48 13.21 -30.72
C ALA A 112 -32.54 12.14 -31.10
N TYR A 113 -33.62 12.50 -31.81
CA TYR A 113 -34.70 11.56 -32.13
C TYR A 113 -34.94 11.43 -33.63
N SER A 114 -35.32 10.23 -34.09
CA SER A 114 -35.69 10.02 -35.49
C SER A 114 -37.02 10.72 -35.81
N THR A 115 -37.18 11.19 -37.04
CA THR A 115 -38.40 11.87 -37.51
C THR A 115 -39.68 11.02 -37.34
N ALA A 116 -39.54 9.69 -37.34
CA ALA A 116 -40.62 8.77 -37.05
C ALA A 116 -41.03 8.78 -35.57
N ALA A 117 -40.06 8.85 -34.66
CA ALA A 117 -40.30 8.92 -33.22
C ALA A 117 -40.99 10.24 -32.84
N GLU A 118 -40.55 11.36 -33.41
CA GLU A 118 -41.16 12.68 -33.17
C GLU A 118 -42.64 12.73 -33.59
N LYS A 119 -42.95 12.17 -34.78
CA LYS A 119 -44.32 12.09 -35.28
C LYS A 119 -45.21 11.20 -34.40
N MET A 120 -44.64 10.13 -33.83
CA MET A 120 -45.36 9.27 -32.88
C MET A 120 -45.59 9.97 -31.54
N MET A 121 -44.59 10.66 -31.01
CA MET A 121 -44.68 11.43 -29.76
C MET A 121 -45.73 12.54 -29.86
N SER A 122 -45.74 13.28 -30.97
CA SER A 122 -46.74 14.32 -31.24
C SER A 122 -48.17 13.75 -31.29
N LYS A 123 -48.37 12.59 -31.93
CA LYS A 123 -49.67 11.90 -31.96
C LYS A 123 -50.14 11.43 -30.58
N MET A 124 -49.21 11.14 -29.67
CA MET A 124 -49.51 10.74 -28.29
C MET A 124 -49.68 11.93 -27.34
N GLY A 125 -49.69 13.17 -27.86
CA GLY A 125 -49.96 14.38 -27.09
C GLY A 125 -48.74 15.00 -26.40
N TYR A 126 -47.52 14.60 -26.77
CA TYR A 126 -46.29 15.23 -26.30
C TYR A 126 -46.16 16.67 -26.81
N LYS A 127 -45.82 17.60 -25.90
CA LYS A 127 -45.48 18.99 -26.25
C LYS A 127 -43.99 19.22 -26.00
N ALA A 128 -43.33 19.91 -26.92
CA ALA A 128 -41.90 20.22 -26.81
C ALA A 128 -41.61 20.94 -25.48
N GLY A 129 -40.61 20.47 -24.74
CA GLY A 129 -40.22 21.01 -23.43
C GLY A 129 -41.08 20.53 -22.24
N THR A 130 -42.01 19.60 -22.45
CA THR A 130 -42.84 19.03 -21.36
C THR A 130 -42.62 17.53 -21.22
N GLY A 131 -42.93 16.99 -20.04
CA GLY A 131 -42.79 15.57 -19.77
C GLY A 131 -43.68 14.71 -20.66
N LEU A 132 -43.28 13.47 -20.93
CA LEU A 132 -44.13 12.51 -21.63
C LEU A 132 -45.32 12.07 -20.74
N GLY A 133 -46.54 12.10 -21.27
CA GLY A 133 -47.75 11.64 -20.57
C GLY A 133 -48.93 12.61 -20.65
N LYS A 134 -50.14 12.13 -20.37
CA LYS A 134 -51.40 12.90 -20.50
C LYS A 134 -51.41 14.24 -19.74
N HIS A 135 -50.70 14.31 -18.62
CA HIS A 135 -50.58 15.49 -17.76
C HIS A 135 -49.16 16.06 -17.74
N ALA A 136 -48.34 15.73 -18.75
CA ALA A 136 -46.93 16.07 -18.79
C ALA A 136 -46.12 15.56 -17.57
N GLN A 137 -46.53 14.43 -16.99
CA GLN A 137 -45.95 13.89 -15.76
C GLN A 137 -44.57 13.21 -15.94
N GLY A 138 -44.14 12.98 -17.18
CA GLY A 138 -42.86 12.36 -17.48
C GLY A 138 -41.69 13.28 -17.15
N ARG A 139 -40.50 12.71 -16.98
CA ARG A 139 -39.27 13.48 -16.77
C ARG A 139 -38.93 14.24 -18.07
N VAL A 140 -38.65 15.55 -17.94
CA VAL A 140 -38.22 16.41 -19.06
C VAL A 140 -36.72 16.25 -19.30
N ASP A 141 -35.96 16.20 -18.21
CA ASP A 141 -34.52 16.07 -18.26
C ASP A 141 -34.09 14.62 -18.52
N PRO A 142 -33.01 14.41 -19.30
CA PRO A 142 -32.39 13.10 -19.46
C PRO A 142 -32.13 12.45 -18.09
N VAL A 143 -32.33 11.13 -18.02
CA VAL A 143 -31.97 10.37 -16.83
C VAL A 143 -30.45 10.42 -16.70
N GLU A 144 -29.98 11.10 -15.65
CA GLU A 144 -28.58 11.18 -15.32
C GLU A 144 -27.98 9.77 -15.19
N ALA A 145 -26.85 9.54 -15.85
CA ALA A 145 -26.17 8.26 -15.76
C ALA A 145 -25.79 7.99 -14.30
N SER A 146 -26.00 6.76 -13.84
CA SER A 146 -25.68 6.36 -12.48
C SER A 146 -24.21 6.70 -12.16
N MET A 147 -23.99 7.66 -11.27
CA MET A 147 -22.66 7.99 -10.73
C MET A 147 -22.13 6.93 -9.77
N GLN A 148 -22.95 5.93 -9.44
CA GLN A 148 -22.62 4.89 -8.50
C GLN A 148 -21.49 3.98 -9.03
N ARG A 149 -20.41 3.87 -8.26
CA ARG A 149 -19.28 3.00 -8.54
C ARG A 149 -19.41 1.68 -7.77
N GLY A 150 -19.21 0.57 -8.48
CA GLY A 150 -19.16 -0.78 -7.89
C GLY A 150 -20.52 -1.49 -7.74
N ARG A 151 -20.50 -2.66 -7.07
CA ARG A 151 -21.68 -3.52 -6.84
C ARG A 151 -22.37 -3.22 -5.51
N ARG A 152 -22.55 -1.95 -5.18
CA ARG A 152 -23.09 -1.51 -3.89
C ARG A 152 -24.63 -1.43 -3.82
N GLY A 153 -25.33 -1.85 -4.87
CA GLY A 153 -26.79 -1.84 -4.97
C GLY A 153 -27.38 -0.44 -5.20
N LEU A 154 -28.48 -0.33 -5.95
CA LEU A 154 -29.04 0.96 -6.36
C LEU A 154 -29.36 1.86 -5.14
N GLY A 155 -28.75 3.05 -5.08
CA GLY A 155 -29.09 4.10 -4.11
C GLY A 155 -28.16 4.23 -2.91
N LEU A 156 -27.09 3.43 -2.81
CA LEU A 156 -26.07 3.61 -1.77
C LEU A 156 -25.08 4.71 -2.19
N ASN A 157 -25.20 5.90 -1.59
CA ASN A 157 -24.25 7.00 -1.73
C ASN A 157 -23.38 7.11 -0.46
N ILE A 158 -22.06 7.05 -0.64
CA ILE A 158 -21.08 7.28 0.45
C ILE A 158 -20.56 8.70 0.30
N LYS A 159 -20.95 9.56 1.23
CA LYS A 159 -20.49 10.96 1.28
C LYS A 159 -18.97 10.99 1.38
N GLY A 160 -18.32 11.77 0.52
CA GLY A 160 -16.86 11.97 0.52
C GLY A 160 -16.08 11.12 -0.51
N LEU A 161 -16.72 10.15 -1.16
CA LEU A 161 -16.13 9.41 -2.30
C LEU A 161 -16.54 9.96 -3.68
N GLU A 162 -17.23 11.09 -3.70
CA GLU A 162 -17.51 11.82 -4.93
C GLU A 162 -16.18 12.31 -5.54
N PRO A 163 -16.03 12.32 -6.88
CA PRO A 163 -14.83 12.82 -7.53
C PRO A 163 -14.51 14.23 -7.04
N ASN A 164 -13.43 14.37 -6.28
CA ASN A 164 -12.98 15.66 -5.78
C ASN A 164 -12.38 16.46 -6.95
N MET A 165 -12.98 17.60 -7.30
CA MET A 165 -12.43 18.52 -8.33
C MET A 165 -11.07 19.13 -7.95
N PHE A 166 -10.68 19.07 -6.68
CA PHE A 166 -9.48 19.74 -6.16
C PHE A 166 -8.26 18.81 -6.03
N LEU A 167 -8.42 17.50 -6.20
CA LEU A 167 -7.32 16.53 -6.09
C LEU A 167 -7.32 15.61 -7.31
N GLU A 168 -6.52 15.98 -8.31
CA GLU A 168 -6.34 15.20 -9.53
C GLU A 168 -5.08 14.33 -9.40
N TRP A 169 -5.28 13.03 -9.21
CA TRP A 169 -4.20 12.05 -9.31
C TRP A 169 -4.10 11.57 -10.76
N SER A 170 -2.93 11.74 -11.38
CA SER A 170 -2.66 11.21 -12.72
C SER A 170 -1.30 10.53 -12.76
N MET A 171 -1.19 9.47 -13.58
CA MET A 171 0.12 8.82 -13.80
C MET A 171 1.11 9.70 -14.57
N GLU A 172 0.62 10.82 -15.13
CA GLU A 172 1.47 11.81 -15.80
C GLU A 172 2.16 12.74 -14.81
N SER A 173 1.46 13.11 -13.71
CA SER A 173 2.03 13.94 -12.66
C SER A 173 2.91 13.17 -11.68
N ASP A 174 2.64 11.87 -11.48
CA ASP A 174 3.45 10.99 -10.65
C ASP A 174 3.73 9.64 -11.36
N PRO A 175 4.78 9.57 -12.20
CA PRO A 175 5.10 8.36 -12.94
C PRO A 175 5.70 7.31 -12.00
N VAL A 176 5.34 6.04 -12.25
CA VAL A 176 5.90 4.91 -11.49
C VAL A 176 7.39 4.77 -11.79
N THR A 177 8.25 5.05 -10.81
CA THR A 177 9.70 4.87 -10.90
C THR A 177 10.16 3.64 -10.09
N ILE A 178 11.25 3.03 -10.55
CA ILE A 178 11.96 1.95 -9.82
C ILE A 178 13.17 2.53 -9.08
N ASP A 179 13.80 3.55 -9.67
CA ASP A 179 14.96 4.19 -9.07
C ASP A 179 14.51 5.14 -7.95
N GLU A 180 14.92 4.82 -6.73
CA GLU A 180 14.66 5.62 -5.53
C GLU A 180 15.86 6.51 -5.20
N THR A 181 15.60 7.78 -4.91
CA THR A 181 16.62 8.75 -4.49
C THR A 181 16.63 8.90 -2.98
N VAL A 182 17.81 8.80 -2.37
CA VAL A 182 17.98 9.00 -0.92
C VAL A 182 18.49 10.41 -0.64
N ASP A 183 17.72 11.17 0.13
CA ASP A 183 18.17 12.45 0.70
C ASP A 183 18.48 12.27 2.18
N TRP A 184 19.68 12.65 2.59
CA TRP A 184 20.19 12.42 3.95
C TRP A 184 20.10 13.70 4.77
N LEU A 185 19.81 13.56 6.06
CA LEU A 185 20.00 14.65 7.00
C LEU A 185 21.47 15.12 6.99
N PRO A 186 21.72 16.44 7.11
CA PRO A 186 23.08 16.96 7.16
C PRO A 186 23.84 16.41 8.37
N SER A 187 25.15 16.22 8.21
CA SER A 187 26.00 15.76 9.29
C SER A 187 25.92 16.71 10.49
N CYS A 188 25.47 16.18 11.64
CA CYS A 188 25.42 16.92 12.89
C CYS A 188 26.84 17.16 13.42
N LYS A 189 27.16 18.41 13.71
CA LYS A 189 28.46 18.84 14.27
C LYS A 189 28.40 19.11 15.78
N ASP A 190 27.20 19.10 16.35
CA ASP A 190 26.98 19.38 17.75
C ASP A 190 27.45 18.19 18.61
N PRO A 191 27.96 18.44 19.83
CA PRO A 191 28.37 17.37 20.72
C PRO A 191 27.15 16.55 21.18
N VAL A 192 27.38 15.26 21.46
CA VAL A 192 26.36 14.39 22.04
C VAL A 192 25.93 14.97 23.41
N PRO A 193 24.63 15.24 23.63
CA PRO A 193 24.14 15.80 24.89
C PRO A 193 24.46 14.90 26.09
N SER A 194 24.77 15.51 27.24
CA SER A 194 24.98 14.76 28.49
C SER A 194 23.66 14.22 29.06
N LEU A 195 23.74 13.21 29.92
CA LEU A 195 22.57 12.65 30.60
C LEU A 195 21.79 13.73 31.40
N ASP A 196 22.50 14.67 32.02
CA ASP A 196 21.87 15.76 32.77
C ASP A 196 21.14 16.75 31.85
N GLN A 197 21.71 17.04 30.67
CA GLN A 197 21.03 17.84 29.65
C GLN A 197 19.77 17.14 29.16
N LEU A 198 19.84 15.85 28.82
CA LEU A 198 18.69 15.07 28.35
C LEU A 198 17.58 15.00 29.39
N ARG A 199 17.92 14.82 30.67
CA ARG A 199 16.93 14.83 31.78
C ARG A 199 16.22 16.18 31.91
N SER A 200 16.92 17.28 31.64
CA SER A 200 16.32 18.62 31.68
C SER A 200 15.32 18.89 30.55
N TRP A 201 15.37 18.12 29.45
CA TRP A 201 14.51 18.34 28.28
C TRP A 201 13.12 17.72 28.42
N MET A 202 12.96 16.74 29.32
CA MET A 202 11.68 16.07 29.54
C MET A 202 10.64 17.05 30.09
N LYS A 203 9.56 17.27 29.34
CA LYS A 203 8.42 18.08 29.75
C LYS A 203 7.21 17.18 29.96
N ILE A 204 6.63 17.22 31.15
CA ILE A 204 5.41 16.47 31.49
C ILE A 204 4.22 17.41 31.38
N GLY A 205 3.21 17.00 30.61
CA GLY A 205 1.99 17.75 30.39
C GLY A 205 0.75 16.84 30.37
N PRO A 206 -0.45 17.40 30.19
CA PRO A 206 -1.66 16.62 30.01
C PRO A 206 -1.55 15.72 28.76
N LYS A 207 -2.17 14.54 28.80
CA LYS A 207 -2.21 13.62 27.66
C LYS A 207 -3.01 14.23 26.52
N LYS A 208 -2.35 14.50 25.40
CA LYS A 208 -2.98 14.96 24.16
C LYS A 208 -3.48 13.75 23.35
N HIS A 209 -4.71 13.85 22.84
CA HIS A 209 -5.39 12.79 22.10
C HIS A 209 -5.76 13.20 20.67
N THR A 210 -5.32 14.37 20.22
CA THR A 210 -5.61 14.96 18.91
C THR A 210 -4.32 15.21 18.15
N LEU A 211 -4.42 15.24 16.81
CA LEU A 211 -3.31 15.54 15.91
C LEU A 211 -3.54 16.82 15.10
N ASP A 212 -4.72 17.44 15.18
CA ASP A 212 -5.19 18.48 14.25
C ASP A 212 -4.32 19.76 14.25
N ASP A 213 -3.58 19.98 15.33
CA ASP A 213 -2.71 21.12 15.61
C ASP A 213 -1.22 20.73 15.72
N GLU A 214 -0.83 19.53 15.28
CA GLU A 214 0.58 19.08 15.27
C GLU A 214 1.32 19.54 13.99
N ASP A 215 1.36 20.85 13.76
CA ASP A 215 1.86 21.50 12.54
C ASP A 215 3.24 22.16 12.70
N SER A 216 3.97 21.87 13.78
CA SER A 216 5.29 22.48 14.04
C SER A 216 6.35 22.16 12.97
N PHE A 217 6.17 21.05 12.25
CA PHE A 217 7.09 20.58 11.20
C PHE A 217 6.36 20.23 9.89
N CYS A 218 5.10 20.63 9.74
CA CYS A 218 4.27 20.39 8.55
C CYS A 218 3.30 21.56 8.37
N SER A 219 2.94 21.95 7.15
CA SER A 219 1.94 23.02 7.00
C SER A 219 0.56 22.56 7.48
N GLU A 220 -0.15 23.44 8.20
CA GLU A 220 -1.51 23.22 8.70
C GLU A 220 -2.43 22.66 7.59
N GLY A 221 -2.40 23.28 6.40
CA GLY A 221 -3.21 22.84 5.27
C GLY A 221 -2.88 21.42 4.79
N THR A 222 -1.60 21.00 4.80
CA THR A 222 -1.22 19.63 4.43
C THR A 222 -1.70 18.63 5.47
N LEU A 223 -1.51 18.94 6.75
CA LEU A 223 -1.95 18.11 7.87
C LEU A 223 -3.46 17.89 7.83
N GLN A 224 -4.24 18.97 7.72
CA GLN A 224 -5.69 18.91 7.61
C GLN A 224 -6.13 18.11 6.37
N ASN A 225 -5.49 18.31 5.22
CA ASN A 225 -5.81 17.57 4.00
C ASN A 225 -5.54 16.06 4.13
N VAL A 226 -4.43 15.66 4.76
CA VAL A 226 -4.10 14.24 4.98
C VAL A 226 -5.07 13.60 5.98
N LEU A 227 -5.40 14.29 7.08
CA LEU A 227 -6.37 13.81 8.07
C LEU A 227 -7.75 13.65 7.44
N ALA A 228 -8.25 14.68 6.75
CA ALA A 228 -9.53 14.64 6.05
C ALA A 228 -9.56 13.51 5.01
N SER A 229 -8.47 13.32 4.26
CA SER A 229 -8.36 12.25 3.25
C SER A 229 -8.42 10.87 3.89
N LYS A 230 -7.79 10.66 5.06
CA LYS A 230 -7.86 9.39 5.79
C LYS A 230 -9.26 9.12 6.33
N SER A 231 -9.91 10.13 6.91
CA SER A 231 -11.25 9.97 7.50
C SER A 231 -12.35 9.65 6.47
N ILE A 232 -12.16 9.96 5.18
CA ILE A 232 -13.09 9.54 4.12
C ILE A 232 -13.30 8.02 4.13
N PHE A 233 -12.24 7.26 4.44
CA PHE A 233 -12.27 5.80 4.40
C PHE A 233 -12.86 5.18 5.68
N ASP A 234 -13.12 5.94 6.75
CA ASP A 234 -13.68 5.41 8.01
C ASP A 234 -15.08 4.81 7.84
N SER A 235 -15.81 5.28 6.83
CA SER A 235 -17.16 4.78 6.50
C SER A 235 -17.16 3.57 5.57
N LEU A 236 -15.99 3.11 5.12
CA LEU A 236 -15.86 2.03 4.15
C LEU A 236 -15.62 0.68 4.80
N GLU A 237 -16.12 -0.35 4.13
CA GLU A 237 -15.83 -1.72 4.50
C GLU A 237 -14.33 -2.02 4.28
N PRO A 238 -13.64 -2.64 5.27
CA PRO A 238 -12.21 -2.92 5.17
C PRO A 238 -11.83 -3.74 3.93
N GLU A 239 -12.64 -4.72 3.54
CA GLU A 239 -12.36 -5.57 2.37
C GLU A 239 -12.43 -4.77 1.06
N GLU A 240 -13.35 -3.82 0.96
CA GLU A 240 -13.47 -2.96 -0.20
C GLU A 240 -12.29 -2.00 -0.31
N MET A 241 -11.86 -1.41 0.82
CA MET A 241 -10.66 -0.58 0.89
C MET A 241 -9.42 -1.37 0.46
N ARG A 242 -9.24 -2.60 0.96
CA ARG A 242 -8.13 -3.48 0.58
C ARG A 242 -8.13 -3.79 -0.92
N LYS A 243 -9.28 -4.14 -1.50
CA LYS A 243 -9.41 -4.38 -2.95
C LYS A 243 -9.11 -3.14 -3.79
N ALA A 244 -9.46 -1.95 -3.31
CA ALA A 244 -9.08 -0.70 -3.97
C ALA A 244 -7.57 -0.48 -3.88
N ARG A 245 -6.98 -0.58 -2.68
CA ARG A 245 -5.53 -0.44 -2.41
C ARG A 245 -4.69 -1.36 -3.30
N THR A 246 -5.04 -2.65 -3.38
CA THR A 246 -4.33 -3.64 -4.19
C THR A 246 -4.38 -3.32 -5.69
N ARG A 247 -5.44 -2.66 -6.18
CA ARG A 247 -5.56 -2.27 -7.60
C ARG A 247 -4.91 -0.92 -7.91
N SER A 248 -4.81 -0.03 -6.93
CA SER A 248 -4.25 1.31 -7.11
C SER A 248 -2.74 1.37 -6.89
N ASN A 249 -2.17 0.49 -6.07
CA ASN A 249 -0.74 0.48 -5.78
C ASN A 249 0.06 -0.14 -6.94
N PRO A 250 0.89 0.64 -7.66
CA PRO A 250 1.67 0.13 -8.79
C PRO A 250 2.74 -0.91 -8.38
N TYR A 251 3.13 -0.94 -7.10
CA TYR A 251 4.15 -1.85 -6.56
C TYR A 251 3.56 -3.12 -5.92
N GLU A 252 2.24 -3.30 -5.94
CA GLU A 252 1.55 -4.37 -5.21
C GLU A 252 1.97 -5.78 -5.67
N THR A 253 2.43 -5.93 -6.92
CA THR A 253 2.81 -7.23 -7.49
C THR A 253 4.11 -7.79 -6.90
N ILE A 254 4.92 -6.99 -6.20
CA ILE A 254 6.15 -7.43 -5.53
C ILE A 254 5.82 -8.40 -4.39
N ARG A 255 4.84 -8.04 -3.54
CA ARG A 255 4.42 -8.81 -2.36
C ARG A 255 5.61 -9.26 -1.50
N GLY A 256 5.60 -10.50 -1.02
CA GLY A 256 6.72 -11.14 -0.30
C GLY A 256 7.68 -11.92 -1.20
N ALA A 257 7.47 -11.95 -2.52
CA ALA A 257 8.20 -12.82 -3.45
C ALA A 257 8.25 -14.30 -2.96
N PHE A 258 9.42 -14.77 -2.54
CA PHE A 258 9.66 -16.12 -1.98
C PHE A 258 9.92 -16.12 -0.46
N PHE A 259 9.83 -14.96 0.19
CA PHE A 259 9.92 -14.80 1.64
C PHE A 259 8.55 -14.97 2.29
N LEU A 260 8.54 -15.11 3.61
CA LEU A 260 7.35 -15.34 4.42
C LEU A 260 6.33 -14.20 4.32
N ASN A 261 6.78 -12.94 4.21
CA ASN A 261 5.90 -11.78 4.09
C ASN A 261 6.50 -10.62 3.28
N ARG A 262 5.67 -9.60 3.05
CA ARG A 262 6.07 -8.35 2.37
C ARG A 262 7.17 -7.59 3.10
N ALA A 263 7.32 -7.77 4.41
CA ALA A 263 8.32 -7.06 5.21
C ALA A 263 9.75 -7.44 4.81
N ALA A 264 10.00 -8.72 4.49
CA ALA A 264 11.30 -9.15 3.97
C ALA A 264 11.72 -8.36 2.71
N MET A 265 10.75 -8.10 1.81
CA MET A 265 11.00 -7.30 0.61
C MET A 265 11.26 -5.81 0.92
N LYS A 266 10.73 -5.27 2.03
CA LYS A 266 11.07 -3.92 2.50
C LYS A 266 12.55 -3.85 2.87
N MET A 267 13.06 -4.83 3.61
CA MET A 267 14.50 -4.92 3.91
C MET A 267 15.34 -5.18 2.67
N ALA A 268 14.90 -6.04 1.76
CA ALA A 268 15.60 -6.28 0.50
C ALA A 268 15.73 -4.99 -0.33
N ASN A 269 14.67 -4.19 -0.37
CA ASN A 269 14.67 -2.91 -1.06
C ASN A 269 15.59 -1.89 -0.38
N MET A 270 15.42 -1.64 0.92
CA MET A 270 16.23 -0.68 1.66
C MET A 270 17.72 -1.05 1.66
N ASP A 271 18.05 -2.34 1.82
CA ASP A 271 19.43 -2.80 1.77
C ASP A 271 20.04 -2.57 0.38
N ALA A 272 19.30 -2.77 -0.71
CA ALA A 272 19.79 -2.46 -2.05
C ALA A 272 19.97 -0.94 -2.28
N VAL A 273 18.97 -0.13 -1.93
CA VAL A 273 18.98 1.34 -2.07
C VAL A 273 20.10 1.97 -1.24
N LEU A 274 20.42 1.38 -0.08
CA LEU A 274 21.45 1.86 0.85
C LEU A 274 22.79 1.13 0.65
N ASN A 275 23.10 0.68 -0.57
CA ASN A 275 24.38 0.09 -0.95
C ASN A 275 24.82 -1.11 -0.08
N PHE A 276 23.86 -1.93 0.31
CA PHE A 276 23.99 -3.11 1.16
C PHE A 276 24.58 -2.82 2.54
N MET A 277 24.33 -1.64 3.11
CA MET A 277 24.93 -1.27 4.40
C MET A 277 24.53 -2.18 5.56
N PHE A 278 23.40 -2.89 5.49
CA PHE A 278 22.97 -3.80 6.56
C PHE A 278 23.62 -5.17 6.43
N THR A 279 23.69 -5.72 5.21
CA THR A 279 24.23 -7.08 4.98
C THR A 279 25.72 -7.10 4.65
N LYS A 280 26.29 -5.96 4.26
CA LYS A 280 27.72 -5.77 3.94
C LYS A 280 28.22 -4.45 4.54
N PRO A 281 28.22 -4.32 5.88
CA PRO A 281 28.60 -3.08 6.54
C PRO A 281 30.06 -2.72 6.25
N LYS A 282 30.33 -1.42 6.14
CA LYS A 282 31.64 -0.84 5.86
C LYS A 282 32.01 0.19 6.92
N HIS A 283 33.29 0.27 7.22
CA HIS A 283 33.85 1.35 8.01
C HIS A 283 33.72 2.70 7.27
N PRO A 284 33.85 3.85 7.96
CA PRO A 284 33.85 5.16 7.32
C PRO A 284 34.91 5.36 6.23
N ASP A 285 35.98 4.56 6.25
CA ASP A 285 37.02 4.56 5.21
C ASP A 285 36.67 3.68 3.99
N GLY A 286 35.47 3.07 3.98
CA GLY A 286 34.94 2.24 2.90
C GLY A 286 35.36 0.77 2.95
N LYS A 287 36.20 0.35 3.91
CA LYS A 287 36.61 -1.05 4.03
C LYS A 287 35.49 -1.92 4.64
N PRO A 288 35.34 -3.19 4.20
CA PRO A 288 34.41 -4.11 4.84
C PRO A 288 34.67 -4.23 6.33
N MET A 289 33.60 -4.22 7.14
CA MET A 289 33.70 -4.45 8.60
C MET A 289 33.88 -5.93 8.95
N LEU A 290 33.50 -6.83 8.04
CA LEU A 290 33.54 -8.27 8.23
C LEU A 290 34.67 -8.88 7.40
N GLY A 291 35.54 -9.66 8.04
CA GLY A 291 36.52 -10.52 7.38
C GLY A 291 35.92 -11.84 6.89
N HIS A 292 36.77 -12.70 6.30
CA HIS A 292 36.35 -13.98 5.68
C HIS A 292 35.73 -15.01 6.63
N ASN A 293 35.93 -14.87 7.95
CA ASN A 293 35.39 -15.79 8.97
C ASN A 293 34.61 -15.05 10.07
N ASP A 294 34.29 -13.77 9.86
CA ASP A 294 33.54 -13.00 10.84
C ASP A 294 32.04 -13.18 10.60
N LEU A 295 31.28 -13.29 11.68
CA LEU A 295 29.83 -13.34 11.62
C LEU A 295 29.25 -11.93 11.65
N LEU A 296 28.28 -11.67 10.78
CA LEU A 296 27.40 -10.51 10.88
C LEU A 296 26.45 -10.70 12.07
N TYR A 297 26.56 -9.84 13.07
CA TYR A 297 25.58 -9.80 14.16
C TYR A 297 24.52 -8.74 13.89
N PHE A 298 23.26 -9.10 14.08
CA PHE A 298 22.14 -8.16 13.95
C PHE A 298 21.07 -8.42 15.01
N ALA A 299 20.22 -7.42 15.23
CA ALA A 299 19.06 -7.52 16.11
C ALA A 299 17.78 -7.15 15.36
N ASP A 300 16.68 -7.84 15.65
CA ASP A 300 15.36 -7.59 15.05
C ASP A 300 14.29 -7.53 16.16
N VAL A 301 13.80 -6.33 16.43
CA VAL A 301 12.93 -6.04 17.58
C VAL A 301 11.57 -5.55 17.11
N CYS A 302 10.50 -5.95 17.81
CA CYS A 302 9.11 -5.77 17.38
C CYS A 302 8.86 -6.43 16.01
N ALA A 303 9.41 -7.63 15.84
CA ALA A 303 9.73 -8.16 14.53
C ALA A 303 8.93 -9.39 14.10
N GLY A 304 8.01 -9.88 14.92
CA GLY A 304 7.19 -11.03 14.53
C GLY A 304 6.36 -10.73 13.28
N PRO A 305 6.27 -11.67 12.31
CA PRO A 305 6.75 -13.06 12.34
C PRO A 305 8.23 -13.29 11.94
N GLY A 306 9.00 -12.27 11.57
CA GLY A 306 10.45 -12.37 11.34
C GLY A 306 10.94 -12.10 9.90
N GLY A 307 10.14 -11.46 9.05
CA GLY A 307 10.50 -11.27 7.63
C GLY A 307 11.79 -10.47 7.39
N PHE A 308 12.10 -9.50 8.25
CA PHE A 308 13.36 -8.74 8.16
C PHE A 308 14.56 -9.65 8.41
N SER A 309 14.50 -10.44 9.49
CA SER A 309 15.49 -11.47 9.81
C SER A 309 15.65 -12.50 8.70
N GLU A 310 14.55 -12.99 8.11
CA GLU A 310 14.62 -13.96 7.00
C GLU A 310 15.43 -13.41 5.82
N TYR A 311 15.22 -12.13 5.44
CA TYR A 311 16.00 -11.49 4.38
C TYR A 311 17.50 -11.45 4.72
N VAL A 312 17.86 -11.00 5.92
CA VAL A 312 19.27 -10.85 6.33
C VAL A 312 19.97 -12.20 6.34
N LEU A 313 19.33 -13.23 6.89
CA LEU A 313 19.85 -14.59 6.96
C LEU A 313 19.96 -15.25 5.58
N TRP A 314 18.98 -15.03 4.69
CA TRP A 314 19.05 -15.48 3.30
C TRP A 314 20.22 -14.81 2.56
N ARG A 315 20.40 -13.50 2.73
CA ARG A 315 21.45 -12.74 2.04
C ARG A 315 22.85 -13.12 2.50
N SER A 316 23.04 -13.33 3.80
CA SER A 316 24.33 -13.65 4.42
C SER A 316 24.71 -15.13 4.34
N LYS A 317 23.82 -16.01 3.86
CA LYS A 317 24.12 -17.44 3.59
C LYS A 317 24.75 -18.19 4.76
N SER A 318 24.28 -17.94 5.99
CA SER A 318 24.80 -18.51 7.26
C SER A 318 26.06 -17.83 7.82
N GLU A 319 26.47 -16.69 7.28
CA GLU A 319 27.54 -15.85 7.85
C GLU A 319 26.96 -14.74 8.75
N ALA A 320 25.80 -14.99 9.36
CA ALA A 320 25.17 -14.07 10.30
C ALA A 320 24.58 -14.81 11.51
N LYS A 321 24.49 -14.10 12.63
CA LYS A 321 23.76 -14.51 13.83
C LYS A 321 22.82 -13.37 14.22
N GLY A 322 21.53 -13.66 14.21
CA GLY A 322 20.49 -12.73 14.60
C GLY A 322 19.96 -12.99 16.00
N PHE A 323 19.55 -11.92 16.67
CA PHE A 323 18.81 -11.97 17.93
C PHE A 323 17.53 -11.17 17.76
N GLY A 324 16.42 -11.59 18.38
CA GLY A 324 15.20 -10.81 18.26
C GLY A 324 14.28 -10.87 19.44
N MET A 325 13.44 -9.85 19.56
CA MET A 325 12.44 -9.74 20.61
C MET A 325 11.14 -9.23 19.99
N THR A 326 10.04 -9.91 20.25
CA THR A 326 8.70 -9.49 19.83
C THR A 326 7.69 -9.91 20.88
N LEU A 327 6.50 -9.28 20.89
CA LEU A 327 5.42 -9.70 21.77
C LEU A 327 5.01 -11.14 21.48
N LYS A 328 4.85 -11.93 22.54
CA LYS A 328 4.23 -13.27 22.45
C LYS A 328 2.77 -13.15 22.01
N GLY A 329 2.30 -14.10 21.20
CA GLY A 329 0.90 -14.20 20.77
C GLY A 329 0.76 -14.50 19.28
N GLU A 330 -0.27 -13.95 18.66
CA GLU A 330 -0.61 -14.19 17.24
C GLU A 330 0.47 -13.66 16.29
N CYS A 331 1.16 -12.59 16.69
CA CYS A 331 2.25 -11.97 15.94
C CYS A 331 3.64 -12.33 16.49
N ASP A 332 3.80 -13.53 17.07
CA ASP A 332 5.11 -14.03 17.50
C ASP A 332 6.00 -14.43 16.29
N PHE A 333 7.28 -14.69 16.51
CA PHE A 333 8.17 -15.24 15.50
C PHE A 333 7.67 -16.59 14.98
N LYS A 334 7.70 -16.77 13.65
CA LYS A 334 7.37 -18.02 12.96
C LYS A 334 8.60 -18.54 12.23
N LEU A 335 9.57 -19.04 13.00
CA LEU A 335 10.87 -19.46 12.44
C LEU A 335 10.75 -20.70 11.57
N GLU A 336 9.77 -21.54 11.84
CA GLU A 336 9.39 -22.70 11.03
C GLU A 336 8.89 -22.33 9.63
N ASP A 337 8.41 -21.09 9.45
CA ASP A 337 7.90 -20.57 8.19
C ASP A 337 8.98 -19.84 7.38
N PHE A 338 10.24 -19.86 7.82
CA PHE A 338 11.34 -19.29 7.05
C PHE A 338 11.59 -20.15 5.80
N PHE A 339 11.40 -19.57 4.63
CA PHE A 339 11.58 -20.25 3.34
C PHE A 339 13.03 -20.23 2.87
N ALA A 340 13.79 -19.19 3.25
CA ALA A 340 15.04 -18.85 2.57
C ALA A 340 16.27 -18.68 3.49
N GLY A 341 16.09 -18.34 4.77
CA GLY A 341 17.18 -18.14 5.73
C GLY A 341 17.27 -19.28 6.75
N PRO A 342 18.48 -19.67 7.21
CA PRO A 342 18.63 -20.72 8.23
C PRO A 342 18.10 -20.24 9.60
N PRO A 343 16.95 -20.74 10.09
CA PRO A 343 16.36 -20.26 11.33
C PRO A 343 17.21 -20.56 12.57
N GLU A 344 18.12 -21.54 12.50
CA GLU A 344 19.05 -21.89 13.59
C GLU A 344 20.05 -20.75 13.88
N MET A 345 20.25 -19.86 12.91
CA MET A 345 21.10 -18.69 13.03
C MET A 345 20.36 -17.50 13.65
N PHE A 346 19.12 -17.68 14.10
CA PHE A 346 18.31 -16.68 14.77
C PHE A 346 17.91 -17.15 16.18
N GLU A 347 18.00 -16.25 17.16
CA GLU A 347 17.67 -16.56 18.54
C GLU A 347 16.66 -15.56 19.11
N PRO A 348 15.39 -15.97 19.26
CA PRO A 348 14.39 -15.18 19.96
C PRO A 348 14.68 -15.07 21.45
N HIS A 349 14.55 -13.88 22.01
CA HIS A 349 14.68 -13.56 23.42
C HIS A 349 13.50 -12.68 23.86
N TYR A 350 12.77 -13.08 24.90
CA TYR A 350 11.53 -12.42 25.33
C TYR A 350 11.66 -11.64 26.65
N GLY A 351 12.89 -11.26 27.00
CA GLY A 351 13.21 -10.49 28.20
C GLY A 351 13.37 -11.37 29.44
N VAL A 352 12.85 -10.92 30.59
CA VAL A 352 12.92 -11.68 31.85
C VAL A 352 12.25 -13.04 31.68
N GLY A 353 12.97 -14.10 32.08
CA GLY A 353 12.50 -15.48 31.89
C GLY A 353 12.87 -16.09 30.54
N GLY A 354 13.66 -15.40 29.71
CA GLY A 354 14.21 -15.91 28.45
C GLY A 354 13.10 -16.31 27.49
N ALA A 355 13.03 -17.60 27.14
CA ALA A 355 11.99 -18.13 26.25
C ALA A 355 10.56 -18.01 26.81
N ASN A 356 10.41 -17.89 28.14
CA ASN A 356 9.11 -17.78 28.82
C ASN A 356 8.68 -16.33 29.10
N GLY A 357 9.47 -15.35 28.68
CA GLY A 357 9.11 -13.94 28.80
C GLY A 357 7.96 -13.54 27.86
N ASN A 358 7.43 -12.34 28.04
CA ASN A 358 6.33 -11.81 27.23
C ASN A 358 6.81 -11.04 25.98
N GLY A 359 8.09 -10.66 25.94
CA GLY A 359 8.67 -9.86 24.86
C GLY A 359 8.17 -8.42 24.81
N ASP A 360 7.63 -7.90 25.91
CA ASP A 360 7.18 -6.51 26.01
C ASP A 360 8.38 -5.57 26.14
N ILE A 361 8.68 -4.83 25.05
CA ILE A 361 9.78 -3.88 25.01
C ILE A 361 9.59 -2.70 25.99
N PHE A 362 8.36 -2.39 26.41
CA PHE A 362 8.10 -1.30 27.35
C PHE A 362 8.39 -1.69 28.81
N ASN A 363 8.54 -2.98 29.10
CA ASN A 363 8.97 -3.42 30.41
C ASN A 363 10.47 -3.19 30.56
N ALA A 364 10.86 -2.31 31.49
CA ALA A 364 12.26 -1.97 31.74
C ALA A 364 13.11 -3.18 32.16
N ASP A 365 12.52 -4.20 32.80
CA ASP A 365 13.27 -5.40 33.19
C ASP A 365 13.63 -6.29 31.98
N ASN A 366 12.97 -6.09 30.83
CA ASN A 366 13.27 -6.81 29.58
C ASN A 366 14.39 -6.17 28.76
N GLN A 367 14.83 -4.95 29.11
CA GLN A 367 15.87 -4.16 28.44
C GLN A 367 17.22 -4.32 29.16
#